data_AF-A0A5C3QJE8-F1
#
_entry.id   AF-A0A5C3QJE8-F1
#
_cell.length_a   1.000
_cell.length_b   1.000
_cell.length_c   1.000
_cell.angle_alpha   90.00
_cell.angle_beta   90.00
_cell.angle_gamma   90.00
#
_symmetry.space_group_name_H-M   'P 1'
#
loop_
_entity.id
_entity.type
_entity.pdbx_description
1 polymer ?
#
loop_
_entity_poly.entity_id
_entity_poly.type
_entity_poly.pdbx_seq_one_letter_code
_entity_poly.pdbx_strand_id
1 'polypeptide(L)'
;LCPFCDTPLPSTPTPTLSRLLSRTSSQARKDPRPGNPHGLKASLTIYAVFCQRHQFESTILPKAEAKGWPKSIDWDALAERIMQMDRELKQVVDRGAERDDSSIFWRELAADIRNKGSLVVGGLGEQFANFQKTQPGYYGEQGSMVIHQTLYNLFPLASFDVSKIAPLTPNYFVEKVMVPEVALRLILQDQESSVTSPDNVRAALQTLRESASYGNTMFPVDGADWDVDSSSTITSGAGKDKGKQKAIHGTNADDMNTAAERMVVERAKVRRREIEEAYAAESE
;
A
#
# COMPACT_ATOMS: atom_id res chain seq x y z
N LEU A 1 25.01 11.89 -15.68
CA LEU A 1 23.61 12.17 -16.03
C LEU A 1 22.86 10.85 -16.19
N CYS A 2 21.55 10.86 -16.01
CA CYS A 2 20.67 9.73 -16.29
C CYS A 2 20.70 9.42 -17.80
N PRO A 3 20.93 8.15 -18.23
CA PRO A 3 20.97 7.80 -19.65
C PRO A 3 19.66 8.03 -20.41
N PHE A 4 18.51 8.14 -19.72
CA PHE A 4 17.18 8.18 -20.35
C PHE A 4 16.54 9.57 -20.32
N CYS A 5 16.62 10.30 -19.20
CA CYS A 5 15.95 11.60 -19.03
C CYS A 5 16.91 12.78 -18.86
N ASP A 6 18.22 12.55 -18.93
CA ASP A 6 19.28 13.57 -18.86
C ASP A 6 19.38 14.37 -17.56
N THR A 7 18.59 14.06 -16.53
CA THR A 7 18.74 14.67 -15.20
C THR A 7 19.93 14.08 -14.42
N PRO A 8 20.50 14.77 -13.43
CA PRO A 8 21.53 14.20 -12.56
C PRO A 8 21.03 12.93 -11.82
N LEU A 9 21.91 11.92 -11.74
CA LEU A 9 21.71 10.75 -10.89
C LEU A 9 22.15 11.07 -9.45
N PRO A 10 21.63 10.35 -8.44
CA PRO A 10 22.11 10.52 -7.08
C PRO A 10 23.61 10.20 -6.99
N SER A 11 24.33 10.90 -6.11
CA SER A 11 25.76 10.69 -5.88
C SER A 11 26.07 9.29 -5.35
N THR A 12 25.15 8.73 -4.56
CA THR A 12 25.24 7.40 -3.96
C THR A 12 23.97 6.60 -4.30
N PRO A 13 23.92 5.95 -5.48
CA PRO A 13 22.75 5.18 -5.88
C PRO A 13 22.55 3.95 -4.97
N THR A 14 21.31 3.63 -4.64
CA THR A 14 21.02 2.41 -3.87
C THR A 14 21.28 1.15 -4.71
N PRO A 15 21.44 -0.03 -4.09
CA PRO A 15 21.51 -1.30 -4.81
C PRO A 15 20.33 -1.51 -5.76
N THR A 16 19.11 -1.13 -5.36
CA THR A 16 17.92 -1.24 -6.20
C THR A 16 18.02 -0.37 -7.45
N LEU A 17 18.46 0.89 -7.33
CA LEU A 17 18.63 1.76 -8.48
C LEU A 17 19.69 1.24 -9.45
N SER A 18 20.78 0.68 -8.90
CA SER A 18 21.85 0.07 -9.68
C SER A 18 21.35 -1.16 -10.46
N ARG A 19 20.55 -2.03 -9.83
CA ARG A 19 19.90 -3.17 -10.50
C ARG A 19 18.95 -2.71 -11.61
N LEU A 20 18.10 -1.71 -11.32
CA LEU A 20 17.18 -1.14 -12.30
C LEU A 20 17.92 -0.53 -13.50
N LEU A 21 19.03 0.18 -13.27
CA LEU A 21 19.84 0.73 -14.36
C LEU A 21 20.35 -0.39 -15.27
N SER A 22 20.99 -1.41 -14.70
CA SER A 22 21.55 -2.52 -15.47
C SER A 22 20.49 -3.23 -16.31
N ARG A 23 19.34 -3.55 -15.70
CA ARG A 23 18.21 -4.19 -16.39
C ARG A 23 17.64 -3.33 -17.51
N THR A 24 17.38 -2.05 -17.23
CA THR A 24 16.81 -1.11 -18.21
C THR A 24 17.77 -0.88 -19.38
N SER A 25 19.07 -0.74 -19.08
CA SER A 25 20.11 -0.54 -20.10
C SER A 25 20.27 -1.75 -21.02
N SER A 26 20.05 -2.98 -20.54
CA SER A 26 20.11 -4.19 -21.38
C SER A 26 19.05 -4.23 -22.51
N GLN A 27 17.94 -3.52 -22.32
CA GLN A 27 16.82 -3.46 -23.27
C GLN A 27 16.84 -2.18 -24.12
N ALA A 28 17.86 -1.34 -23.96
CA ALA A 28 17.98 -0.05 -24.62
C ALA A 28 19.07 -0.06 -25.70
N ARG A 29 18.97 0.86 -26.65
CA ARG A 29 20.02 1.10 -27.65
C ARG A 29 20.75 2.42 -27.36
N LYS A 30 22.01 2.52 -27.80
CA LYS A 30 22.79 3.75 -27.73
C LYS A 30 22.11 4.86 -28.53
N ASP A 31 22.00 6.03 -27.91
CA ASP A 31 21.46 7.26 -28.49
C ASP A 31 22.22 8.46 -27.88
N PRO A 32 23.53 8.60 -28.21
CA PRO A 32 24.37 9.64 -27.63
C PRO A 32 23.84 11.02 -28.02
N ARG A 33 23.75 11.92 -27.03
CA ARG A 33 23.25 13.30 -27.19
C ARG A 33 24.38 14.29 -26.88
N PRO A 34 24.37 15.52 -27.46
CA PRO A 34 25.41 16.52 -27.20
C PRO A 34 25.65 16.81 -25.70
N GLY A 35 24.59 16.80 -24.88
CA GLY A 35 24.68 16.97 -23.43
C GLY A 35 24.85 15.66 -22.64
N ASN A 36 24.66 14.50 -23.27
CA ASN A 36 24.75 13.19 -22.63
C ASN A 36 25.32 12.14 -23.61
N PRO A 37 26.67 11.99 -23.67
CA PRO A 37 27.32 11.02 -24.54
C PRO A 37 26.94 9.56 -24.24
N HIS A 38 26.44 9.29 -23.03
CA HIS A 38 25.97 7.98 -22.59
C HIS A 38 24.45 7.81 -22.74
N GLY A 39 23.81 8.67 -23.53
CA GLY A 39 22.37 8.61 -23.80
C GLY A 39 21.94 7.25 -24.36
N LEU A 40 20.80 6.77 -23.86
CA LEU A 40 20.14 5.55 -24.29
C LEU A 40 18.71 5.88 -24.75
N LYS A 41 18.18 5.01 -25.62
CA LYS A 41 16.80 5.08 -26.11
C LYS A 41 16.09 3.75 -25.93
N ALA A 42 14.93 3.80 -25.27
CA ALA A 42 14.01 2.70 -25.05
C ALA A 42 12.56 3.23 -25.04
N SER A 43 11.56 2.34 -25.03
CA SER A 43 10.17 2.77 -24.84
C SER A 43 9.95 3.30 -23.42
N LEU A 44 8.93 4.15 -23.24
CA LEU A 44 8.60 4.71 -21.92
C LEU A 44 8.41 3.62 -20.87
N THR A 45 7.72 2.54 -21.21
CA THR A 45 7.48 1.39 -20.32
C THR A 45 8.76 0.74 -19.81
N ILE A 46 9.85 0.78 -20.59
CA ILE A 46 11.13 0.19 -20.21
C ILE A 46 11.82 1.04 -19.14
N TYR A 47 11.91 2.37 -19.34
CA TYR A 47 12.73 3.22 -18.47
C TYR A 47 11.96 4.00 -17.41
N ALA A 48 10.62 4.07 -17.47
CA ALA A 48 9.80 4.88 -16.56
C ALA A 48 10.06 4.54 -15.08
N VAL A 49 10.08 3.25 -14.73
CA VAL A 49 10.32 2.78 -13.36
C VAL A 49 11.71 3.20 -12.86
N PHE A 50 12.74 3.05 -13.71
CA PHE A 50 14.09 3.51 -13.38
C PHE A 50 14.13 5.04 -13.18
N CYS A 51 13.46 5.80 -14.05
CA CYS A 51 13.41 7.25 -13.96
C CYS A 51 12.71 7.74 -12.69
N GLN A 52 11.57 7.14 -12.35
CA GLN A 52 10.87 7.40 -11.10
C GLN A 52 11.76 7.09 -9.89
N ARG A 53 12.46 5.94 -9.90
CA ARG A 53 13.33 5.55 -8.79
C ARG A 53 14.52 6.49 -8.61
N HIS A 54 15.24 6.87 -9.67
CA HIS A 54 16.37 7.79 -9.48
C HIS A 54 15.91 9.19 -9.07
N GLN A 55 14.74 9.66 -9.54
CA GLN A 55 14.20 10.94 -9.10
C GLN A 55 13.87 10.89 -7.60
N PHE A 56 13.26 9.80 -7.16
CA PHE A 56 13.02 9.53 -5.74
C PHE A 56 14.33 9.54 -4.93
N GLU A 57 15.36 8.82 -5.38
CA GLU A 57 16.65 8.78 -4.67
C GLU A 57 17.40 10.11 -4.67
N SER A 58 17.24 10.92 -5.72
CA SER A 58 17.86 12.24 -5.80
C SER A 58 17.15 13.29 -4.95
N THR A 59 15.85 13.14 -4.65
CA THR A 59 15.04 14.25 -4.10
C THR A 59 14.25 13.92 -2.84
N ILE A 60 13.66 12.73 -2.75
CA ILE A 60 12.75 12.34 -1.66
C ILE A 60 13.53 11.55 -0.61
N LEU A 61 14.35 10.58 -1.03
CA LEU A 61 15.11 9.74 -0.11
C LEU A 61 16.02 10.53 0.85
N PRO A 62 16.78 11.56 0.41
CA PRO A 62 17.61 12.34 1.33
C PRO A 62 16.78 13.14 2.35
N LYS A 63 15.58 13.58 1.96
CA LYS A 63 14.67 14.29 2.88
C LYS A 63 14.06 13.33 3.90
N ALA A 64 13.73 12.12 3.48
CA ALA A 64 13.23 11.06 4.35
C ALA A 64 14.29 10.65 5.38
N GLU A 65 15.55 10.52 4.95
CA GLU A 65 16.70 10.25 5.81
C GLU A 65 16.91 11.35 6.85
N ALA A 66 16.88 12.62 6.43
CA ALA A 66 16.98 13.75 7.34
C ALA A 66 15.85 13.81 8.38
N LYS A 67 14.68 13.25 8.05
CA LYS A 67 13.52 13.13 8.95
C LYS A 67 13.49 11.83 9.77
N GLY A 68 14.44 10.92 9.54
CA GLY A 68 14.52 9.64 10.25
C GLY A 68 13.42 8.63 9.86
N TRP A 69 12.83 8.74 8.66
CA TRP A 69 11.84 7.74 8.22
C TRP A 69 12.50 6.37 7.96
N PRO A 70 11.81 5.26 8.28
CA PRO A 70 12.40 3.93 8.24
C PRO A 70 12.69 3.48 6.80
N LYS A 71 13.90 2.95 6.57
CA LYS A 71 14.30 2.34 5.29
C LYS A 71 13.94 0.86 5.19
N SER A 72 13.57 0.25 6.30
CA SER A 72 13.16 -1.15 6.42
C SER A 72 12.07 -1.24 7.48
N ILE A 73 11.06 -2.05 7.21
CA ILE A 73 9.96 -2.33 8.14
C ILE A 73 9.97 -3.83 8.41
N ASP A 74 9.78 -4.20 9.67
CA ASP A 74 9.54 -5.59 10.05
C ASP A 74 8.09 -5.96 9.70
N TRP A 75 7.92 -6.49 8.49
CA TRP A 75 6.61 -6.85 7.95
C TRP A 75 6.00 -8.05 8.67
N ASP A 76 6.82 -8.95 9.20
CA ASP A 76 6.35 -10.15 9.90
C ASP A 76 5.71 -9.77 11.25
N ALA A 77 6.28 -8.78 11.93
CA ALA A 77 5.73 -8.27 13.19
C ALA A 77 4.56 -7.29 13.01
N LEU A 78 4.35 -6.73 11.82
CA LEU A 78 3.39 -5.64 11.60
C LEU A 78 1.95 -6.04 11.94
N ALA A 79 1.51 -7.24 11.53
CA ALA A 79 0.17 -7.72 11.84
C ALA A 79 -0.05 -7.87 13.35
N GLU A 80 0.94 -8.40 14.08
CA GLU A 80 0.88 -8.55 15.53
C GLU A 80 0.76 -7.20 16.23
N ARG A 81 1.56 -6.21 15.81
CA ARG A 81 1.49 -4.84 16.34
C ARG A 81 0.10 -4.23 16.20
N ILE A 82 -0.56 -4.48 15.07
CA ILE A 82 -1.93 -3.98 14.82
C ILE A 82 -2.94 -4.72 15.71
N MET A 83 -2.81 -6.04 15.86
CA MET A 83 -3.67 -6.84 16.74
C MET A 83 -3.56 -6.40 18.21
N GLN A 84 -2.39 -5.96 18.66
CA GLN A 84 -2.20 -5.42 20.01
C GLN A 84 -2.99 -4.11 20.25
N MET A 85 -3.44 -3.42 19.19
CA MET A 85 -4.28 -2.23 19.26
C MET A 85 -5.79 -2.53 19.20
N ASP A 86 -6.20 -3.80 19.25
CA ASP A 86 -7.60 -4.22 19.02
C ASP A 86 -8.60 -3.44 19.90
N ARG A 87 -8.28 -3.27 21.19
CA ARG A 87 -9.16 -2.56 22.12
C ARG A 87 -9.38 -1.10 21.70
N GLU A 88 -8.34 -0.41 21.26
CA GLU A 88 -8.42 0.97 20.83
C GLU A 88 -9.12 1.08 19.48
N LEU A 89 -8.84 0.18 18.54
CA LEU A 89 -9.48 0.14 17.23
C LEU A 89 -10.97 -0.18 17.35
N LYS A 90 -11.34 -1.11 18.23
CA LYS A 90 -12.73 -1.41 18.54
C LYS A 90 -13.47 -0.20 19.11
N GLN A 91 -12.81 0.65 19.90
CA GLN A 91 -13.43 1.91 20.34
C GLN A 91 -13.72 2.87 19.19
N VAL A 92 -12.87 2.92 18.16
CA VAL A 92 -13.13 3.73 16.95
C VAL A 92 -14.32 3.17 16.18
N VAL A 93 -14.42 1.85 16.04
CA VAL A 93 -15.56 1.17 15.38
C VAL A 93 -16.86 1.36 16.17
N ASP A 94 -16.83 1.05 17.46
CA ASP A 94 -18.03 1.00 18.31
C ASP A 94 -18.61 2.39 18.60
N ARG A 95 -17.77 3.43 18.62
CA ARG A 95 -18.19 4.82 18.83
C ARG A 95 -18.59 5.52 17.53
N GLY A 96 -18.06 5.08 16.39
CA GLY A 96 -18.44 5.57 15.05
C GLY A 96 -18.69 7.07 14.98
N ALA A 97 -19.84 7.43 14.39
CA ALA A 97 -20.33 8.79 14.18
C ALA A 97 -20.75 9.56 15.44
N GLU A 98 -20.85 8.90 16.60
CA GLU A 98 -21.46 9.48 17.79
C GLU A 98 -20.53 10.46 18.53
N ARG A 99 -19.21 10.45 18.26
CA ARG A 99 -18.28 11.44 18.82
C ARG A 99 -17.25 11.97 17.81
N ASP A 100 -17.18 13.29 17.74
CA ASP A 100 -16.23 14.10 16.96
C ASP A 100 -14.77 14.02 17.45
N ASP A 101 -14.51 13.28 18.55
CA ASP A 101 -13.21 13.12 19.20
C ASP A 101 -12.55 11.75 18.95
N SER A 102 -13.26 10.78 18.38
CA SER A 102 -12.82 9.37 18.34
C SER A 102 -11.72 9.12 17.30
N SER A 103 -11.79 9.79 16.15
CA SER A 103 -10.79 9.74 15.10
C SER A 103 -10.73 11.05 14.32
N ILE A 104 -9.51 11.54 14.10
CA ILE A 104 -9.27 12.74 13.26
C ILE A 104 -9.75 12.46 11.83
N PHE A 105 -9.56 11.25 11.33
CA PHE A 105 -9.94 10.85 9.97
C PHE A 105 -11.45 10.79 9.79
N TRP A 106 -12.17 10.27 10.78
CA TRP A 106 -13.64 10.33 10.77
C TRP A 106 -14.14 11.79 10.78
N ARG A 107 -13.57 12.65 11.64
CA ARG A 107 -13.98 14.06 11.70
C ARG A 107 -13.75 14.80 10.39
N GLU A 108 -12.57 14.64 9.78
CA GLU A 108 -12.25 15.25 8.50
C GLU A 108 -13.21 14.74 7.40
N LEU A 109 -13.45 13.44 7.36
CA LEU A 109 -14.35 12.84 6.38
C LEU A 109 -15.82 13.25 6.58
N ALA A 110 -16.30 13.29 7.82
CA ALA A 110 -17.65 13.75 8.16
C ALA A 110 -17.83 15.23 7.81
N ALA A 111 -16.81 16.07 8.02
CA ALA A 111 -16.83 17.46 7.58
C ALA A 111 -16.90 17.58 6.05
N ASP A 112 -16.12 16.79 5.32
CA ASP A 112 -16.17 16.75 3.85
C ASP A 112 -17.56 16.30 3.35
N ILE A 113 -18.17 15.29 3.97
CA ILE A 113 -19.51 14.81 3.64
C ILE A 113 -20.57 15.88 3.90
N ARG A 114 -20.49 16.59 5.03
CA ARG A 114 -21.42 17.70 5.34
C ARG A 114 -21.30 18.85 4.34
N ASN A 115 -20.09 19.15 3.88
CA ASN A 115 -19.83 20.28 2.99
C ASN A 115 -20.13 19.96 1.52
N LYS A 116 -19.82 18.75 1.06
CA LYS A 116 -19.85 18.37 -0.36
C LYS A 116 -20.96 17.37 -0.71
N GLY A 117 -21.53 16.69 0.29
CA GLY A 117 -22.46 15.58 0.11
C GLY A 117 -21.75 14.23 -0.07
N SER A 118 -22.37 13.16 0.44
CA SER A 118 -21.79 11.80 0.44
C SER A 118 -21.50 11.25 -0.96
N LEU A 119 -22.35 11.55 -1.94
CA LEU A 119 -22.17 11.10 -3.33
C LEU A 119 -20.94 11.73 -3.99
N VAL A 120 -20.64 12.99 -3.66
CA VAL A 120 -19.47 13.70 -4.21
C VAL A 120 -18.20 13.18 -3.56
N VAL A 121 -18.22 12.95 -2.25
CA VAL A 121 -17.07 12.42 -1.48
C VAL A 121 -16.73 10.97 -1.87
N GLY A 122 -17.75 10.16 -2.16
CA GLY A 122 -17.57 8.82 -2.72
C GLY A 122 -17.21 8.79 -4.20
N GLY A 123 -17.28 9.91 -4.91
CA GLY A 123 -17.02 9.99 -6.35
C GLY A 123 -15.54 9.81 -6.69
N LEU A 124 -15.26 9.24 -7.87
CA LEU A 124 -13.88 8.96 -8.32
C LEU A 124 -12.97 10.20 -8.27
N GLY A 125 -13.48 11.38 -8.66
CA GLY A 125 -12.71 12.62 -8.64
C GLY A 125 -12.21 13.03 -7.25
N GLU A 126 -13.07 12.92 -6.22
CA GLU A 126 -12.70 13.25 -4.84
C GLU A 126 -11.82 12.16 -4.22
N GLN A 127 -12.04 10.89 -4.62
CA GLN A 127 -11.15 9.79 -4.24
C GLN A 127 -9.71 10.01 -4.73
N PHE A 128 -9.54 10.52 -5.96
CA PHE A 128 -8.22 10.93 -6.46
C PHE A 128 -7.66 12.14 -5.70
N ALA A 129 -8.48 13.16 -5.43
CA ALA A 129 -8.04 14.37 -4.73
C ALA A 129 -7.59 14.10 -3.29
N ASN A 130 -8.24 13.15 -2.60
CA ASN A 130 -7.93 12.79 -1.21
C ASN A 130 -7.08 11.51 -1.08
N PHE A 131 -6.63 10.93 -2.20
CA PHE A 131 -5.87 9.68 -2.20
C PHE A 131 -4.67 9.73 -1.26
N GLN A 132 -3.93 10.85 -1.27
CA GLN A 132 -2.76 11.07 -0.42
C GLN A 132 -3.09 11.19 1.07
N LYS A 133 -4.29 11.68 1.42
CA LYS A 133 -4.70 11.87 2.83
C LYS A 133 -5.03 10.57 3.54
N THR A 134 -5.36 9.53 2.78
CA THR A 134 -5.76 8.22 3.31
C THR A 134 -4.66 7.17 3.15
N GLN A 135 -3.48 7.55 2.65
CA GLN A 135 -2.33 6.66 2.56
C GLN A 135 -1.76 6.36 3.95
N PRO A 136 -1.15 5.18 4.15
CA PRO A 136 -0.56 4.79 5.42
C PRO A 136 0.83 5.44 5.67
N GLY A 137 1.14 6.56 5.02
CA GLY A 137 2.42 7.26 5.18
C GLY A 137 3.62 6.42 4.70
N TYR A 138 4.70 6.40 5.48
CA TYR A 138 5.93 5.67 5.13
C TYR A 138 5.73 4.15 5.09
N TYR A 139 4.60 3.61 5.57
CA TYR A 139 4.29 2.20 5.44
C TYR A 139 3.97 1.79 3.99
N GLY A 140 3.65 2.76 3.12
CA GLY A 140 3.47 2.51 1.70
C GLY A 140 2.35 1.52 1.37
N GLU A 141 2.38 0.98 0.15
CA GLU A 141 1.32 0.10 -0.31
C GLU A 141 1.42 -1.29 0.34
N GLN A 142 2.64 -1.79 0.62
CA GLN A 142 2.84 -3.05 1.36
C GLN A 142 2.21 -2.98 2.74
N GLY A 143 2.45 -1.89 3.48
CA GLY A 143 1.82 -1.69 4.78
C GLY A 143 0.31 -1.53 4.68
N SER A 144 -0.19 -0.84 3.64
CA SER A 144 -1.63 -0.76 3.38
C SER A 144 -2.27 -2.15 3.27
N MET A 145 -1.66 -3.08 2.53
CA MET A 145 -2.16 -4.45 2.39
C MET A 145 -2.21 -5.19 3.74
N VAL A 146 -1.13 -5.13 4.52
CA VAL A 146 -1.06 -5.80 5.83
C VAL A 146 -2.10 -5.20 6.78
N ILE A 147 -2.25 -3.87 6.79
CA ILE A 147 -3.25 -3.17 7.60
C ILE A 147 -4.66 -3.60 7.21
N HIS A 148 -5.00 -3.55 5.92
CA HIS A 148 -6.31 -3.96 5.42
C HIS A 148 -6.64 -5.41 5.79
N GLN A 149 -5.72 -6.33 5.52
CA GLN A 149 -5.93 -7.74 5.80
C GLN A 149 -6.11 -8.01 7.29
N THR A 150 -5.33 -7.33 8.13
CA THR A 150 -5.44 -7.47 9.59
C THR A 150 -6.76 -6.89 10.10
N LEU A 151 -7.16 -5.71 9.60
CA LEU A 151 -8.44 -5.10 9.94
C LEU A 151 -9.65 -5.96 9.52
N TYR A 152 -9.62 -6.62 8.36
CA TYR A 152 -10.70 -7.53 7.95
C TYR A 152 -10.77 -8.81 8.79
N ASN A 153 -9.66 -9.22 9.40
CA ASN A 153 -9.65 -10.34 10.33
C ASN A 153 -10.20 -9.94 11.70
N LEU A 154 -9.86 -8.75 12.20
CA LEU A 154 -10.35 -8.23 13.48
C LEU A 154 -11.82 -7.77 13.40
N PHE A 155 -12.18 -7.09 12.31
CA PHE A 155 -13.49 -6.50 12.07
C PHE A 155 -14.01 -6.93 10.69
N PRO A 156 -14.60 -8.14 10.57
CA PRO A 156 -15.24 -8.56 9.33
C PRO A 156 -16.30 -7.56 8.88
N LEU A 157 -16.44 -7.31 7.57
CA LEU A 157 -17.37 -6.30 7.05
C LEU A 157 -18.82 -6.49 7.51
N ALA A 158 -19.24 -7.74 7.70
CA ALA A 158 -20.57 -8.09 8.17
C ALA A 158 -20.81 -7.79 9.66
N SER A 159 -19.76 -7.57 10.46
CA SER A 159 -19.88 -7.26 11.89
C SER A 159 -20.05 -5.76 12.17
N PHE A 160 -19.97 -4.90 11.15
CA PHE A 160 -20.16 -3.46 11.34
C PHE A 160 -21.63 -3.10 11.51
N ASP A 161 -21.92 -2.30 12.54
CA ASP A 161 -23.21 -1.64 12.68
C ASP A 161 -23.28 -0.43 11.74
N VAL A 162 -24.03 -0.59 10.65
CA VAL A 162 -24.19 0.44 9.60
C VAL A 162 -24.78 1.74 10.16
N SER A 163 -25.58 1.69 11.21
CA SER A 163 -26.17 2.89 11.82
C SER A 163 -25.11 3.81 12.44
N LYS A 164 -24.00 3.23 12.92
CA LYS A 164 -22.91 3.95 13.57
C LYS A 164 -21.90 4.55 12.60
N ILE A 165 -21.80 4.00 11.39
CA ILE A 165 -20.84 4.45 10.37
C ILE A 165 -21.51 5.20 9.22
N ALA A 166 -22.83 5.39 9.29
CA ALA A 166 -23.58 6.13 8.28
C ALA A 166 -23.02 7.55 8.07
N PRO A 167 -22.98 8.06 6.82
CA PRO A 167 -23.53 7.46 5.60
C PRO A 167 -22.55 6.52 4.86
N LEU A 168 -21.48 6.06 5.51
CA LEU A 168 -20.45 5.25 4.85
C LEU A 168 -20.85 3.77 4.77
N THR A 169 -20.32 3.10 3.76
CA THR A 169 -20.30 1.64 3.74
C THR A 169 -19.16 1.14 4.65
N PRO A 170 -19.26 -0.10 5.18
CA PRO A 170 -18.17 -0.71 5.95
C PRO A 170 -16.80 -0.65 5.25
N ASN A 171 -16.75 -0.95 3.95
CA ASN A 171 -15.52 -0.86 3.16
C ASN A 171 -14.93 0.56 3.16
N TYR A 172 -15.77 1.55 2.89
CA TYR A 172 -15.31 2.93 2.81
C TYR A 172 -14.86 3.47 4.19
N PHE A 173 -15.52 3.03 5.26
CA PHE A 173 -15.08 3.33 6.63
C PHE A 173 -13.70 2.70 6.92
N VAL A 174 -13.48 1.44 6.54
CA VAL A 174 -12.16 0.80 6.70
C VAL A 174 -11.09 1.55 5.93
N GLU A 175 -11.30 1.81 4.64
CA GLU A 175 -10.32 2.49 3.77
C GLU A 175 -10.00 3.92 4.20
N LYS A 176 -11.03 4.70 4.60
CA LYS A 176 -10.88 6.14 4.81
C LYS A 176 -10.67 6.53 6.26
N VAL A 177 -10.94 5.63 7.20
CA VAL A 177 -10.84 5.90 8.64
C VAL A 177 -9.92 4.89 9.31
N MET A 178 -10.24 3.60 9.24
CA MET A 178 -9.49 2.60 10.02
C MET A 178 -8.04 2.44 9.54
N VAL A 179 -7.80 2.40 8.23
CA VAL A 179 -6.44 2.29 7.67
C VAL A 179 -5.55 3.45 8.07
N PRO A 180 -5.93 4.73 7.85
CA PRO A 180 -5.09 5.84 8.27
C PRO A 180 -5.01 5.98 9.80
N GLU A 181 -6.03 5.54 10.56
CA GLU A 181 -5.99 5.47 12.03
C GLU A 181 -4.95 4.48 12.54
N VAL A 182 -4.90 3.27 11.96
CA VAL A 182 -3.88 2.26 12.28
C VAL A 182 -2.50 2.78 11.91
N ALA A 183 -2.33 3.35 10.71
CA ALA A 183 -1.05 3.89 10.27
C ALA A 183 -0.55 5.02 11.19
N LEU A 184 -1.44 5.91 11.65
CA LEU A 184 -1.10 6.95 12.62
C LEU A 184 -0.58 6.36 13.94
N ARG A 185 -1.24 5.31 14.45
CA ARG A 185 -0.85 4.65 15.70
C ARG A 185 0.47 3.90 15.58
N LEU A 186 0.71 3.26 14.45
CA LEU A 186 1.99 2.63 14.14
C LEU A 186 3.12 3.66 14.13
N ILE A 187 2.90 4.83 13.51
CA ILE A 187 3.86 5.93 13.51
C ILE A 187 4.12 6.45 14.93
N LEU A 188 3.08 6.61 15.75
CA LEU A 188 3.23 7.00 17.16
C LEU A 188 4.09 6.02 17.95
N GLN A 189 3.91 4.71 17.72
CA GLN A 189 4.74 3.67 18.33
C GLN A 189 6.20 3.76 17.87
N ASP A 190 6.43 3.96 16.57
CA ASP A 190 7.79 4.04 16.00
C ASP A 190 8.54 5.29 16.50
N GLN A 191 7.82 6.35 16.86
CA GLN A 191 8.37 7.58 17.44
C GLN A 191 8.63 7.47 18.95
N GLU A 192 8.56 6.26 19.53
CA GLU A 192 8.75 5.97 20.96
C GLU A 192 7.90 6.84 21.91
N SER A 193 6.80 7.39 21.38
CA SER A 193 5.93 8.29 22.11
C SER A 193 4.94 7.45 22.93
N SER A 194 5.37 7.00 24.11
CA SER A 194 4.54 6.24 25.06
C SER A 194 3.30 7.01 25.54
N VAL A 195 3.31 8.34 25.39
CA VAL A 195 2.21 9.22 25.75
C VAL A 195 1.51 9.72 24.49
N THR A 196 0.20 9.45 24.39
CA THR A 196 -0.70 10.04 23.38
C THR A 196 -1.00 11.49 23.74
N SER A 197 0.02 12.35 23.73
CA SER A 197 -0.16 13.80 23.89
C SER A 197 -0.72 14.40 22.59
N PRO A 198 -1.52 15.48 22.64
CA PRO A 198 -2.02 16.13 21.43
C PRO A 198 -0.91 16.57 20.46
N ASP A 199 0.26 16.95 20.97
CA ASP A 199 1.39 17.37 20.15
C ASP A 199 2.08 16.19 19.46
N ASN A 200 2.21 15.04 20.16
CA ASN A 200 2.73 13.81 19.56
C ASN A 200 1.81 13.31 18.45
N VAL A 201 0.49 13.32 18.68
CA VAL A 201 -0.51 12.96 17.66
C VAL A 201 -0.42 13.88 16.45
N ARG A 202 -0.23 15.19 16.67
CA ARG A 202 -0.05 16.16 15.58
C ARG A 202 1.23 15.89 14.77
N ALA A 203 2.34 15.61 15.44
CA ALA A 203 3.62 15.30 14.81
C ALA A 203 3.58 13.98 14.02
N ALA A 204 2.92 12.94 14.56
CA ALA A 204 2.70 11.67 13.88
C ALA A 204 1.77 11.83 12.67
N LEU A 205 0.71 12.63 12.78
CA LEU A 205 -0.18 12.94 11.65
C LEU A 205 0.54 13.71 10.55
N GLN A 206 1.40 14.66 10.91
CA GLN A 206 2.25 15.35 9.95
C GLN A 206 3.19 14.36 9.26
N THR A 207 3.81 13.46 10.02
CA THR A 207 4.66 12.40 9.48
C THR A 207 3.89 11.50 8.51
N LEU A 208 2.70 11.03 8.89
CA LEU A 208 1.81 10.22 8.06
C LEU A 208 1.56 10.87 6.69
N ARG A 209 1.19 12.15 6.68
CA ARG A 209 0.85 12.88 5.45
C ARG A 209 2.06 13.18 4.59
N GLU A 210 3.15 13.63 5.20
CA GLU A 210 4.37 14.01 4.47
C GLU A 210 5.10 12.79 3.89
N SER A 211 4.97 11.63 4.53
CA SER A 211 5.68 10.41 4.15
C SER A 211 4.95 9.51 3.16
N ALA A 212 3.71 9.84 2.78
CA ALA A 212 2.91 9.02 1.87
C ALA A 212 3.62 8.72 0.52
N SER A 213 4.13 9.75 -0.15
CA SER A 213 4.87 9.57 -1.41
C SER A 213 6.17 8.78 -1.22
N TYR A 214 6.79 8.89 -0.03
CA TYR A 214 7.97 8.12 0.30
C TYR A 214 7.62 6.64 0.45
N GLY A 215 6.63 6.32 1.27
CA GLY A 215 6.21 4.94 1.52
C GLY A 215 5.82 4.22 0.23
N ASN A 216 5.03 4.84 -0.63
CA ASN A 216 4.58 4.20 -1.89
C ASN A 216 5.73 3.92 -2.86
N THR A 217 6.82 4.68 -2.79
CA THR A 217 8.00 4.44 -3.65
C THR A 217 8.99 3.48 -2.99
N MET A 218 9.10 3.52 -1.66
CA MET A 218 10.03 2.71 -0.89
C MET A 218 9.52 1.28 -0.67
N PHE A 219 8.21 1.12 -0.47
CA PHE A 219 7.53 -0.13 -0.12
C PHE A 219 6.29 -0.37 -1.00
N PRO A 220 6.46 -0.59 -2.32
CA PRO A 220 5.36 -0.95 -3.23
C PRO A 220 4.92 -2.42 -3.03
N VAL A 221 3.63 -2.73 -3.25
CA VAL A 221 3.09 -4.12 -3.13
C VAL A 221 3.88 -5.10 -3.99
N ASP A 222 4.06 -4.70 -5.24
CA ASP A 222 4.90 -5.39 -6.19
C ASP A 222 6.34 -4.98 -5.86
N GLY A 223 6.89 -5.61 -4.81
CA GLY A 223 8.31 -5.67 -4.57
C GLY A 223 8.95 -6.33 -5.79
N ALA A 224 9.10 -5.58 -6.86
CA ALA A 224 9.77 -6.02 -8.05
C ALA A 224 11.28 -5.94 -7.77
N ASP A 225 11.75 -6.87 -6.93
CA ASP A 225 12.79 -7.72 -7.48
C ASP A 225 12.18 -8.33 -8.73
N TRP A 226 12.47 -7.69 -9.86
CA TRP A 226 12.09 -8.14 -11.19
C TRP A 226 12.92 -9.37 -11.59
N ASP A 227 13.07 -10.34 -10.69
CA ASP A 227 13.49 -11.70 -10.99
C ASP A 227 12.26 -12.46 -11.51
N VAL A 228 11.71 -11.98 -12.62
CA VAL A 228 10.92 -12.82 -13.51
C VAL A 228 11.87 -13.22 -14.62
N ASP A 229 12.49 -14.39 -14.42
CA ASP A 229 13.06 -15.13 -15.52
C ASP A 229 11.94 -15.37 -16.56
N SER A 230 12.32 -15.17 -17.83
CA SER A 230 11.62 -15.59 -19.02
C SER A 230 10.30 -14.88 -19.40
N SER A 231 10.42 -14.07 -20.46
CA SER A 231 9.63 -14.20 -21.68
C SER A 231 8.14 -14.58 -21.50
N SER A 232 7.30 -13.63 -21.12
CA SER A 232 5.92 -13.66 -21.61
C SER A 232 5.55 -12.31 -22.21
N THR A 233 5.30 -12.37 -23.52
CA THR A 233 4.86 -11.30 -24.38
C THR A 233 3.55 -10.73 -23.83
N ILE A 234 3.54 -9.46 -23.43
CA ILE A 234 2.30 -8.70 -23.27
C ILE A 234 1.73 -8.48 -24.67
N THR A 235 0.89 -9.39 -25.13
CA THR A 235 -0.01 -9.16 -26.26
C THR A 235 -1.14 -8.26 -25.79
N SER A 236 -1.13 -7.02 -26.27
CA SER A 236 -2.25 -6.10 -26.22
C SER A 236 -3.42 -6.65 -27.06
N GLY A 237 -4.42 -7.20 -26.37
CA GLY A 237 -5.66 -7.68 -26.98
C GLY A 237 -6.68 -6.55 -27.19
N ALA A 238 -6.73 -6.00 -28.39
CA ALA A 238 -7.93 -5.35 -28.92
C ALA A 238 -8.97 -6.44 -29.23
N GLY A 239 -10.22 -6.20 -28.82
CA GLY A 239 -11.26 -7.22 -28.81
C GLY A 239 -11.66 -7.80 -30.17
N LYS A 240 -12.14 -9.04 -30.13
CA LYS A 240 -13.38 -9.47 -30.81
C LYS A 240 -13.84 -10.82 -30.30
N ASP A 241 -15.12 -10.82 -29.97
CA ASP A 241 -15.97 -11.93 -29.59
C ASP A 241 -16.00 -13.06 -30.64
N LYS A 242 -15.95 -14.32 -30.20
CA LYS A 242 -16.71 -15.48 -30.71
C LYS A 242 -16.29 -16.78 -29.99
N GLY A 243 -17.27 -17.44 -29.41
CA GLY A 243 -17.09 -18.57 -28.50
C GLY A 243 -16.49 -19.84 -29.08
N LYS A 244 -15.92 -20.64 -28.17
CA LYS A 244 -15.92 -22.10 -28.17
C LYS A 244 -15.38 -22.61 -26.82
N GLN A 245 -16.18 -23.40 -26.12
CA GLN A 245 -15.76 -24.20 -24.98
C GLN A 245 -14.58 -25.10 -25.38
N LYS A 246 -13.50 -25.10 -24.59
CA LYS A 246 -12.56 -26.22 -24.51
C LYS A 246 -11.85 -26.24 -23.16
N ALA A 247 -11.71 -27.47 -22.66
CA ALA A 247 -11.37 -27.86 -21.30
C ALA A 247 -10.04 -27.29 -20.79
N ILE A 248 -10.05 -26.91 -19.51
CA ILE A 248 -8.88 -26.59 -18.67
C ILE A 248 -8.13 -27.89 -18.42
N HIS A 249 -6.88 -27.96 -18.90
CA HIS A 249 -5.91 -28.96 -18.49
C HIS A 249 -4.87 -28.26 -17.62
N GLY A 250 -4.61 -28.83 -16.45
CA GLY A 250 -3.93 -28.19 -15.33
C GLY A 250 -2.51 -27.74 -15.60
N THR A 251 -2.14 -26.66 -14.93
CA THR A 251 -0.75 -26.23 -14.74
C THR A 251 -0.42 -26.35 -13.26
N ASN A 252 0.72 -26.99 -13.00
CA ASN A 252 1.20 -27.50 -11.72
C ASN A 252 1.38 -26.42 -10.64
N ALA A 253 1.22 -26.86 -9.38
CA ALA A 253 1.11 -26.04 -8.18
C ALA A 253 2.46 -25.65 -7.52
N ASP A 254 3.59 -25.76 -8.23
CA ASP A 254 4.92 -25.77 -7.60
C ASP A 254 5.75 -24.49 -7.80
N ASP A 255 5.19 -23.39 -8.31
CA ASP A 255 5.95 -22.17 -8.66
C ASP A 255 5.40 -20.88 -8.04
N MET A 256 5.03 -20.90 -6.75
CA MET A 256 4.58 -19.72 -6.00
C MET A 256 5.46 -19.49 -4.76
N ASN A 257 6.48 -18.64 -4.90
CA ASN A 257 7.50 -18.42 -3.87
C ASN A 257 7.55 -16.97 -3.38
N THR A 258 6.49 -16.50 -2.72
CA THR A 258 6.60 -15.36 -1.79
C THR A 258 6.18 -15.77 -0.37
N ALA A 259 6.93 -15.32 0.64
CA ALA A 259 6.65 -15.65 2.05
C ALA A 259 5.26 -15.17 2.50
N ALA A 260 4.81 -14.03 1.95
CA ALA A 260 3.47 -13.49 2.18
C ALA A 260 2.37 -14.41 1.64
N GLU A 261 2.53 -14.96 0.43
CA GLU A 261 1.54 -15.89 -0.13
C GLU A 261 1.51 -17.22 0.62
N ARG A 262 2.66 -17.74 1.06
CA ARG A 262 2.71 -18.94 1.92
C ARG A 262 1.97 -18.72 3.23
N MET A 263 2.16 -17.55 3.85
CA MET A 263 1.45 -17.18 5.07
C MET A 263 -0.07 -17.07 4.83
N VAL A 264 -0.50 -16.49 3.70
CA VAL A 264 -1.91 -16.40 3.31
C VAL A 264 -2.52 -17.78 3.09
N VAL A 265 -1.82 -18.67 2.38
CA VAL A 265 -2.30 -20.02 2.08
C VAL A 265 -2.38 -20.87 3.34
N GLU A 266 -1.36 -20.85 4.20
CA GLU A 266 -1.36 -21.62 5.45
C GLU A 266 -2.43 -21.10 6.42
N ARG A 267 -2.61 -19.78 6.53
CA ARG A 267 -3.65 -19.19 7.40
C ARG A 267 -5.06 -19.43 6.87
N ALA A 268 -5.25 -19.48 5.55
CA ALA A 268 -6.51 -19.87 4.93
C ALA A 268 -6.85 -21.35 5.17
N LYS A 269 -5.85 -22.24 5.20
CA LYS A 269 -6.03 -23.66 5.52
C LYS A 269 -6.43 -23.86 6.99
N VAL A 270 -5.77 -23.16 7.92
CA VAL A 270 -6.11 -23.19 9.34
C VAL A 270 -7.55 -22.73 9.56
N ARG A 271 -7.95 -21.61 8.94
CA ARG A 271 -9.32 -21.08 9.06
C ARG A 271 -10.40 -22.01 8.49
N ARG A 272 -10.12 -22.74 7.39
CA ARG A 272 -11.05 -23.75 6.88
C ARG A 272 -11.25 -24.89 7.88
N ARG A 273 -10.17 -25.35 8.51
CA ARG A 273 -10.24 -26.39 9.53
C ARG A 273 -11.02 -25.93 10.77
N GLU A 274 -10.77 -24.72 11.26
CA GLU A 274 -11.50 -24.14 12.40
C GLU A 274 -13.01 -24.02 12.11
N ILE A 275 -13.38 -23.65 10.88
CA ILE A 275 -14.78 -23.58 10.45
C ILE A 275 -15.40 -24.99 10.39
N GLU A 276 -14.70 -25.96 9.80
CA GLU A 276 -15.18 -27.35 9.71
C GLU A 276 -15.33 -27.99 11.10
N GLU A 277 -14.40 -27.73 12.04
CA GLU A 277 -14.47 -28.19 13.42
C GLU A 277 -15.63 -27.53 14.19
N ALA A 278 -15.88 -26.23 13.97
CA ALA A 278 -17.03 -25.53 14.55
C ALA A 278 -18.36 -26.09 14.03
N TYR A 279 -18.47 -26.37 12.73
CA TYR A 279 -19.66 -26.99 12.14
C TYR A 279 -19.89 -28.43 12.64
N ALA A 280 -18.81 -29.19 12.85
CA ALA A 280 -18.92 -30.55 13.40
C ALA A 280 -19.42 -30.53 14.85
N ALA A 281 -18.89 -29.62 15.68
CA ALA A 281 -19.27 -29.48 17.10
C ALA A 281 -20.72 -28.97 17.29
N GLU A 282 -21.28 -28.24 16.33
CA GLU A 282 -22.70 -27.82 16.34
C GLU A 282 -23.67 -28.90 15.85
N SER A 283 -23.15 -30.00 15.29
CA SER A 283 -23.94 -31.09 14.71
C SER A 283 -24.07 -32.36 15.58
N GLU A 284 -23.49 -32.34 16.78
CA GLU A 284 -23.62 -33.36 17.84
C GLU A 284 -24.48 -32.88 19.01
#